data_AF-A0A9N9KI86-F1
#
_entry.id   AF-A0A9N9KI86-F1
#
_cell.length_a   1.000
_cell.length_b   1.000
_cell.length_c   1.000
_cell.angle_alpha   90.00
_cell.angle_beta   90.00
_cell.angle_gamma   90.00
#
_symmetry.space_group_name_H-M   'P 1'
#
loop_
_entity.id
_entity.type
_entity.pdbx_description
1 polymer ?
#
loop_
_entity_poly.entity_id
_entity_poly.type
_entity_poly.pdbx_seq_one_letter_code
_entity_poly.pdbx_strand_id
1 'polypeptide(L)'
;HYRNSLNPGGQLKISPEPGITKVCDIWQSSLKKFKNRECLGFRKFDEETGSYGNYVWQTYEQVNERIINFGNGLLHLQINIIKSDQTEKFKIGICSINRPE
;
A
#
# COMPACT_ATOMS: atom_id res chain seq x y z
N HIS A 1 -12.79 -8.37 -27.78
CA HIS A 1 -11.55 -9.14 -27.53
C HIS A 1 -10.41 -8.18 -27.26
N TYR A 2 -9.87 -8.14 -26.04
CA TYR A 2 -8.67 -7.35 -25.74
C TYR A 2 -7.46 -8.03 -26.38
N ARG A 3 -6.88 -7.40 -27.42
CA ARG A 3 -5.71 -7.91 -28.14
C ARG A 3 -4.48 -7.15 -27.65
N ASN A 4 -3.69 -7.78 -26.79
CA ASN A 4 -2.35 -7.31 -26.46
C ASN A 4 -1.38 -7.85 -27.53
N SER A 5 -0.67 -6.96 -28.24
CA SER A 5 0.28 -7.35 -29.30
C SER A 5 1.45 -8.19 -28.80
N LEU A 6 1.82 -8.05 -27.53
CA LEU A 6 2.86 -8.85 -26.86
C LEU A 6 2.36 -10.22 -26.41
N ASN A 7 1.07 -10.52 -26.62
CA ASN A 7 0.49 -11.81 -26.24
C ASN A 7 -0.46 -12.33 -27.34
N PRO A 8 0.10 -12.78 -28.48
CA PRO A 8 -0.67 -13.16 -29.67
C PRO A 8 -1.61 -14.35 -29.44
N GLY A 9 -1.37 -15.18 -28.41
CA GLY A 9 -2.22 -16.32 -28.05
C GLY A 9 -3.53 -15.95 -27.34
N GLY A 10 -3.77 -14.67 -27.03
CA GLY A 10 -5.03 -14.20 -26.41
C GLY A 10 -5.27 -14.68 -24.97
N GLN A 11 -4.35 -15.46 -24.40
CA GLN A 11 -4.47 -16.02 -23.06
C GLN A 11 -4.08 -14.98 -22.00
N LEU A 12 -5.02 -14.54 -21.17
CA LEU A 12 -4.76 -13.52 -20.17
C LEU A 12 -3.71 -14.00 -19.14
N LYS A 13 -2.66 -13.22 -18.91
CA LYS A 13 -1.76 -13.43 -17.78
C LYS A 13 -2.50 -13.07 -16.50
N ILE A 14 -2.72 -14.08 -15.66
CA ILE A 14 -3.43 -13.95 -14.38
C ILE A 14 -2.53 -13.45 -13.23
N SER A 15 -1.20 -13.50 -13.41
CA SER A 15 -0.22 -13.08 -12.42
C SER A 15 1.01 -12.46 -13.10
N PRO A 16 1.64 -11.44 -12.48
CA PRO A 16 2.82 -10.79 -13.03
C PRO A 16 4.07 -11.69 -13.02
N GLU A 17 4.25 -12.54 -12.01
CA GLU A 17 5.36 -13.48 -11.89
C GLU A 17 4.92 -14.79 -11.18
N PRO A 18 5.54 -15.95 -11.48
CA PRO A 18 5.23 -17.20 -10.79
C PRO A 18 5.40 -17.06 -9.27
N GLY A 19 4.41 -17.51 -8.49
CA GLY A 19 4.44 -17.44 -7.03
C GLY A 19 3.78 -16.20 -6.41
N ILE A 20 3.40 -15.20 -7.22
CA ILE A 20 2.56 -14.09 -6.76
C ILE A 20 1.10 -14.44 -6.98
N THR A 21 0.33 -14.48 -5.89
CA THR A 21 -1.10 -14.86 -5.94
C THR A 21 -2.00 -13.81 -5.30
N LYS A 22 -1.47 -13.05 -4.34
CA LYS A 22 -2.17 -11.98 -3.64
C LYS A 22 -1.56 -10.64 -3.98
N VAL A 23 -2.37 -9.58 -3.91
CA VAL A 23 -1.89 -8.21 -4.09
C VAL A 23 -0.79 -7.85 -3.10
N CYS A 24 -0.88 -8.35 -1.86
CA CYS A 24 0.18 -8.14 -0.86
C CYS A 24 1.52 -8.78 -1.27
N ASP A 25 1.51 -9.88 -2.04
CA ASP A 25 2.75 -10.52 -2.50
C ASP A 25 3.51 -9.59 -3.47
N ILE A 26 2.78 -8.81 -4.28
CA ILE A 26 3.36 -7.80 -5.17
C ILE A 26 4.09 -6.72 -4.37
N TRP A 27 3.46 -6.23 -3.29
CA TRP A 27 4.09 -5.27 -2.39
C TRP A 27 5.36 -5.84 -1.76
N GLN A 28 5.29 -7.06 -1.21
CA GLN A 28 6.44 -7.72 -0.57
C GLN A 28 7.58 -8.00 -1.56
N SER A 29 7.29 -8.39 -2.80
CA SER A 29 8.28 -8.55 -3.88
C SER A 29 8.98 -7.22 -4.19
N SER A 30 8.21 -6.13 -4.25
CA SER A 30 8.73 -4.78 -4.53
C SER A 30 9.59 -4.25 -3.39
N LEU A 31 9.14 -4.41 -2.14
CA LEU A 31 9.87 -4.01 -0.95
C LEU A 31 11.24 -4.70 -0.86
N LYS A 32 11.31 -6.00 -1.15
CA LYS A 32 12.58 -6.76 -1.16
C LYS A 32 13.58 -6.20 -2.18
N LYS A 33 13.10 -5.77 -3.36
CA LYS A 33 13.94 -5.30 -4.46
C LYS A 33 14.34 -3.83 -4.33
N PHE A 34 13.46 -3.00 -3.76
CA PHE A 34 13.55 -1.54 -3.84
C PHE A 34 13.44 -0.82 -2.49
N LYS A 35 13.72 -1.53 -1.40
CA LYS A 35 13.65 -1.06 0.00
C LYS A 35 14.04 0.41 0.23
N ASN A 36 15.19 0.83 -0.30
CA ASN A 36 15.77 2.16 -0.06
C ASN A 36 15.39 3.21 -1.14
N ARG A 37 14.56 2.85 -2.13
CA ARG A 37 14.14 3.77 -3.19
C ARG A 37 12.93 4.59 -2.74
N GLU A 38 12.81 5.78 -3.29
CA GLU A 38 11.64 6.65 -3.12
C GLU A 38 10.36 5.92 -3.59
N CYS A 39 9.34 5.92 -2.73
CA CYS A 39 8.07 5.20 -2.94
C CYS A 39 6.88 6.15 -2.94
N LEU A 40 6.77 7.02 -1.93
CA LEU A 40 5.63 7.92 -1.78
C LEU A 40 6.11 9.35 -1.54
N GLY A 41 5.78 10.23 -2.48
CA GLY A 41 6.11 11.65 -2.42
C GLY A 41 4.91 12.47 -1.98
N PHE A 42 5.10 13.42 -1.09
CA PHE A 42 4.07 14.39 -0.72
C PHE A 42 4.64 15.78 -0.49
N ARG A 43 3.78 16.79 -0.58
CA ARG A 43 4.14 18.18 -0.28
C ARG A 43 3.58 18.54 1.08
N LYS A 44 4.47 18.86 2.03
CA LYS A 44 4.04 19.34 3.34
C LYS A 44 3.49 20.76 3.18
N PHE A 45 2.29 20.97 3.71
CA PHE A 45 1.74 22.32 3.85
C PHE A 45 2.46 23.00 5.01
N ASP A 46 2.97 24.20 4.75
CA ASP A 46 3.59 25.07 5.73
C ASP A 46 2.55 26.11 6.16
N GLU A 47 2.15 26.04 7.43
CA GLU A 47 1.11 26.92 7.99
C GLU A 47 1.60 28.34 8.21
N GLU A 48 2.91 28.56 8.40
CA GLU A 48 3.49 29.89 8.61
C GLU A 48 3.56 30.67 7.29
N THR A 49 3.90 29.99 6.20
CA THR A 49 3.99 30.60 4.87
C THR A 49 2.73 30.42 4.02
N GLY A 50 1.73 29.67 4.52
CA GLY A 50 0.49 29.37 3.81
C GLY A 50 0.68 28.63 2.49
N SER A 51 1.83 27.96 2.32
CA SER A 51 2.30 27.44 1.03
C SER A 51 2.71 25.98 1.13
N TYR A 52 2.72 25.29 -0.02
CA TYR A 52 3.22 23.93 -0.09
C TYR A 52 4.72 23.93 -0.41
N GLY A 53 5.51 23.30 0.46
CA GLY A 53 6.96 23.17 0.28
C GLY A 53 7.35 22.21 -0.84
N ASN A 54 8.64 21.88 -0.86
CA ASN A 54 9.22 20.87 -1.76
C ASN A 54 8.65 19.47 -1.49
N TYR A 55 8.77 18.58 -2.48
CA TYR A 55 8.42 17.19 -2.30
C TYR A 55 9.32 16.53 -1.26
N VAL A 56 8.68 15.83 -0.33
CA VAL A 56 9.34 14.94 0.63
C VAL A 56 8.97 13.51 0.22
N TRP A 57 10.00 12.68 0.07
CA TRP A 57 9.84 11.29 -0.32
C TRP A 57 10.02 10.36 0.87
N GLN A 58 9.15 9.36 0.94
CA GLN A 58 9.30 8.20 1.81
C GLN A 58 9.81 7.03 1.00
N THR A 59 10.75 6.27 1.57
CA THR A 59 11.24 5.03 0.97
C THR A 59 10.24 3.89 1.09
N TYR A 60 10.41 2.83 0.30
CA TYR A 60 9.60 1.60 0.44
C TYR A 60 9.66 1.03 1.86
N GLU A 61 10.81 1.09 2.53
CA GLU A 61 10.93 0.66 3.94
C GLU A 61 10.06 1.50 4.87
N GLN A 62 10.17 2.83 4.79
CA GLN A 62 9.41 3.74 5.64
C GLN A 62 7.90 3.58 5.42
N VAL A 63 7.46 3.44 4.17
CA VAL A 63 6.06 3.19 3.85
C VAL A 63 5.62 1.82 4.40
N ASN A 64 6.46 0.79 4.30
CA ASN A 64 6.13 -0.53 4.84
C ASN A 64 6.00 -0.52 6.37
N GLU A 65 6.87 0.20 7.07
CA GLU A 65 6.76 0.37 8.53
C GLU A 65 5.42 1.00 8.91
N ARG A 66 4.98 2.03 8.18
CA ARG A 66 3.66 2.66 8.37
C ARG A 66 2.51 1.68 8.14
N ILE A 67 2.58 0.86 7.08
CA ILE A 67 1.57 -0.17 6.79
C ILE A 67 1.48 -1.18 7.94
N ILE A 68 2.61 -1.66 8.44
CA ILE A 68 2.65 -2.63 9.54
C ILE A 68 2.11 -2.03 10.83
N ASN A 69 2.54 -0.81 11.18
CA ASN A 69 2.07 -0.12 12.39
C ASN A 69 0.57 0.13 12.34
N PHE A 70 0.05 0.57 11.20
CA PHE A 70 -1.39 0.79 11.00
C PHE A 70 -2.18 -0.52 11.10
N GLY A 71 -1.73 -1.58 10.41
CA GLY A 71 -2.37 -2.90 10.44
C GLY A 71 -2.40 -3.51 11.84
N ASN A 72 -1.29 -3.41 12.58
CA ASN A 72 -1.20 -3.86 13.97
C ASN A 72 -2.15 -3.08 14.89
N GLY A 73 -2.27 -1.76 14.69
CA GLY A 73 -3.22 -0.94 15.43
C GLY A 73 -4.67 -1.36 15.20
N LEU A 74 -5.05 -1.62 13.94
CA LEU A 74 -6.38 -2.12 13.61
C LEU A 74 -6.67 -3.49 14.25
N LEU A 75 -5.72 -4.42 14.17
CA LEU A 75 -5.86 -5.74 14.78
C LEU A 75 -5.98 -5.63 16.31
N HIS A 76 -5.18 -4.75 16.93
CA HIS A 76 -5.25 -4.48 18.36
C HIS A 76 -6.63 -3.96 18.77
N LEU A 77 -7.22 -3.03 18.02
CA LEU A 77 -8.58 -2.51 18.28
C LEU A 77 -9.64 -3.61 18.14
N GLN A 78 -9.53 -4.42 17.08
CA GLN A 78 -10.46 -5.53 16.82
C GLN A 78 -10.48 -6.55 17.97
N ILE A 79 -9.30 -6.96 18.45
CA ILE A 79 -9.15 -7.96 19.51
C ILE A 79 -9.53 -7.38 20.88
N ASN A 80 -9.00 -6.19 21.23
CA ASN A 80 -9.06 -5.72 22.62
C ASN A 80 -10.28 -4.84 22.91
N ILE A 81 -10.75 -4.07 21.92
CA ILE A 81 -11.84 -3.10 22.11
C ILE A 81 -13.16 -3.69 21.62
N ILE A 82 -13.20 -4.12 20.35
CA ILE A 82 -14.40 -4.70 19.75
C ILE A 82 -14.67 -6.11 20.31
N LYS A 83 -13.61 -6.80 20.78
CA LYS A 83 -13.66 -8.17 21.32
C LYS A 83 -14.32 -9.15 20.34
N SER A 84 -14.02 -8.97 19.05
CA SER A 84 -14.48 -9.88 18.02
C SER A 84 -13.47 -11.00 17.83
N ASP A 85 -13.95 -12.24 17.77
CA ASP A 85 -13.13 -13.41 17.41
C ASP A 85 -12.73 -13.41 15.92
N GLN A 86 -13.28 -12.50 15.11
CA GLN A 86 -12.94 -12.37 13.69
C GLN A 86 -11.66 -11.54 13.50
N THR A 87 -10.52 -12.24 13.54
CA THR A 87 -9.18 -11.66 13.34
C THR A 87 -8.67 -11.79 11.90
N GLU A 88 -9.16 -12.74 11.12
CA GLU A 88 -8.69 -12.97 9.75
C GLU A 88 -9.27 -12.00 8.72
N LYS A 89 -10.57 -11.68 8.81
CA LYS A 89 -11.27 -10.84 7.83
C LYS A 89 -12.37 -10.03 8.51
N PHE A 90 -12.25 -8.71 8.44
CA PHE A 90 -13.27 -7.77 8.90
C PHE A 90 -13.36 -6.58 7.94
N LYS A 91 -14.47 -5.84 7.99
CA LYS A 91 -14.74 -4.73 7.09
C LYS A 91 -14.20 -3.44 7.68
N ILE A 92 -13.52 -2.65 6.86
CA ILE A 92 -13.00 -1.33 7.22
C ILE A 92 -13.51 -0.32 6.19
N GLY A 93 -14.14 0.76 6.65
CA GLY A 93 -14.46 1.92 5.82
C GLY A 93 -13.35 2.94 5.93
N ILE A 94 -12.77 3.37 4.81
CA ILE A 94 -11.76 4.43 4.76
C ILE A 94 -12.38 5.62 4.03
N CYS A 95 -12.36 6.79 4.68
CA CYS A 95 -12.73 8.06 4.07
C CYS A 95 -11.50 8.97 4.13
N SER A 96 -10.88 9.23 2.99
CA SER A 96 -9.66 10.05 2.89
C SER A 96 -9.64 10.81 1.56
N ILE A 97 -9.02 11.99 1.56
CA ILE A 97 -8.86 12.87 0.39
C ILE A 97 -7.58 12.54 -0.42
N ASN A 98 -7.20 11.26 -0.47
CA ASN A 98 -5.99 10.77 -1.14
C ASN A 98 -4.70 11.51 -0.70
N ARG A 99 -4.54 11.67 0.62
CA ARG A 99 -3.32 12.16 1.23
C ARG A 99 -2.45 11.00 1.70
N PRO A 100 -1.13 11.21 1.83
CA PRO A 100 -0.21 10.16 2.27
C PRO A 100 -0.47 9.66 3.69
N GLU A 101 -1.30 10.36 4.48
CA GLU A 101 -1.65 10.11 5.89
C GLU A 101 -2.22 8.69 6.12
#